data_AF-A0A3D3R2D5-F1
#
_entry.id   AF-A0A3D3R2D5-F1
#
_cell.length_a   1.000
_cell.length_b   1.000
_cell.length_c   1.000
_cell.angle_alpha   90.00
_cell.angle_beta   90.00
_cell.angle_gamma   90.00
#
_symmetry.space_group_name_H-M   'P 1'
#
loop_
_entity.id
_entity.type
_entity.pdbx_description
1 polymer ?
#
loop_
_entity_poly.entity_id
_entity_poly.type
_entity_poly.pdbx_seq_one_letter_code
_entity_poly.pdbx_strand_id
1 'polypeptide(L)'
;MTYNDIVVLIPCHSLDDFPTELDEKEAESLLNAFAVAWHPELLASSRVIPSWHRSDEPPQFLADRLLLVPKTSEDWLPYGWIEEAEANGATVVSGKIHREEMTEAALLPLRSVEAGAETTQKPELSSDLVADFHALGFCYI
;
A
#
# COMPACT_ATOMS: atom_id res chain seq x y z
N MET A 1 -9.51 -9.60 9.07
CA MET A 1 -8.21 -10.00 8.53
C MET A 1 -7.23 -8.93 8.94
N THR A 2 -5.97 -9.26 9.18
CA THR A 2 -4.90 -8.29 9.47
C THR A 2 -3.76 -8.58 8.52
N TYR A 3 -3.05 -7.54 8.09
CA TYR A 3 -1.89 -7.76 7.22
C TYR A 3 -0.68 -8.21 8.05
N ASN A 4 0.00 -9.23 7.55
CA ASN A 4 1.30 -9.69 8.09
C ASN A 4 2.46 -8.87 7.51
N ASP A 5 2.25 -8.16 6.39
CA ASP A 5 3.24 -7.32 5.76
C ASP A 5 2.55 -6.21 4.93
N ILE A 6 3.22 -5.07 4.77
CA ILE A 6 2.78 -3.94 3.93
C ILE A 6 3.93 -3.60 3.00
N VAL A 7 3.72 -3.74 1.70
CA VAL A 7 4.77 -3.60 0.70
C VAL A 7 4.35 -2.63 -0.40
N VAL A 8 5.23 -1.67 -0.71
CA VAL A 8 5.12 -0.81 -1.89
C VAL A 8 5.98 -1.38 -3.02
N LEU A 9 5.42 -1.58 -4.21
CA LEU A 9 6.20 -2.00 -5.37
C LEU A 9 6.78 -0.78 -6.09
N ILE A 10 8.09 -0.79 -6.34
CA ILE A 10 8.80 0.33 -6.97
C ILE A 10 9.42 -0.06 -8.32
N PRO A 11 9.41 0.85 -9.32
CA PRO A 11 9.89 0.57 -10.67
C PRO A 11 11.41 0.84 -10.79
N CYS A 12 12.21 0.29 -9.88
CA CYS A 12 13.66 0.45 -9.92
C CYS A 12 14.39 -0.80 -9.40
N HIS A 13 15.68 -0.92 -9.71
CA HIS A 13 16.52 -2.03 -9.25
C HIS A 13 17.16 -1.78 -7.88
N SER A 14 17.29 -0.51 -7.49
CA SER A 14 17.74 -0.03 -6.19
C SER A 14 17.18 1.39 -5.94
N LEU A 15 17.27 1.89 -4.70
CA LEU A 15 16.91 3.27 -4.38
C LEU A 15 17.82 4.31 -5.05
N ASP A 16 19.04 3.94 -5.45
CA ASP A 16 19.92 4.86 -6.19
C ASP A 16 19.35 5.21 -7.58
N ASP A 17 18.51 4.32 -8.12
CA ASP A 17 17.82 4.47 -9.40
C ASP A 17 16.34 4.85 -9.21
N PHE A 18 15.97 5.42 -8.06
CA PHE A 18 14.58 5.83 -7.82
C PHE A 18 14.10 6.83 -8.90
N PRO A 19 12.91 6.63 -9.50
CA PRO A 19 12.51 7.38 -10.67
C PRO A 19 12.25 8.86 -10.34
N THR A 20 13.05 9.76 -10.90
CA THR A 20 12.90 11.21 -10.71
C THR A 20 12.23 11.92 -11.90
N GLU A 21 12.17 11.26 -13.05
CA GLU A 21 11.62 11.81 -14.31
C GLU A 21 10.28 11.12 -14.65
N LEU A 22 9.31 11.24 -13.75
CA LEU A 22 7.96 10.71 -13.92
C LEU A 22 6.99 11.81 -14.35
N ASP A 23 5.92 11.42 -15.05
CA ASP A 23 4.80 12.34 -15.25
C ASP A 23 4.08 12.64 -13.91
N GLU A 24 3.26 13.70 -13.89
CA GLU A 24 2.56 14.14 -12.68
C GLU A 24 1.74 13.02 -12.01
N LYS A 25 1.07 12.19 -12.81
CA LYS A 25 0.17 11.13 -12.30
C LYS A 25 0.94 9.92 -11.81
N GLU A 26 2.03 9.58 -12.48
CA GLU A 26 2.94 8.51 -12.10
C GLU A 26 3.67 8.87 -10.79
N ALA A 27 4.18 10.10 -10.71
CA ALA A 27 4.80 10.63 -9.50
C ALA A 27 3.79 10.68 -8.34
N GLU A 28 2.59 11.21 -8.58
CA GLU A 28 1.51 11.25 -7.57
C GLU A 28 1.18 9.85 -7.05
N SER A 29 0.98 8.88 -7.95
CA SER A 29 0.66 7.50 -7.59
C SER A 29 1.77 6.85 -6.75
N LEU A 30 3.04 6.99 -7.16
CA LEU A 30 4.18 6.42 -6.43
C LEU A 30 4.31 7.01 -5.02
N LEU A 31 4.29 8.33 -4.92
CA LEU A 31 4.41 9.04 -3.66
C LEU A 31 3.22 8.76 -2.72
N ASN A 32 2.00 8.68 -3.26
CA ASN A 32 0.83 8.32 -2.48
C ASN A 32 0.88 6.89 -1.99
N ALA A 33 1.42 5.93 -2.74
CA ALA A 33 1.59 4.57 -2.25
C ALA A 33 2.49 4.52 -1.01
N PHE A 34 3.62 5.23 -1.01
CA PHE A 34 4.46 5.37 0.18
C PHE A 34 3.71 6.03 1.35
N ALA A 35 3.00 7.13 1.12
CA ALA A 35 2.22 7.79 2.16
C ALA A 35 1.16 6.86 2.77
N VAL A 36 0.38 6.17 1.93
CA VAL A 36 -0.70 5.27 2.35
C VAL A 36 -0.18 4.10 3.13
N ALA A 37 0.99 3.54 2.78
CA ALA A 37 1.59 2.43 3.52
C ALA A 37 1.78 2.74 5.02
N TRP A 38 1.98 4.03 5.34
CA TRP A 38 2.15 4.53 6.69
C TRP A 38 0.85 4.95 7.39
N HIS A 39 -0.32 4.71 6.79
CA HIS A 39 -1.59 5.07 7.41
C HIS A 39 -1.73 4.42 8.81
N PRO A 40 -2.08 5.19 9.86
CA PRO A 40 -2.01 4.72 11.24
C PRO A 40 -2.89 3.49 11.54
N GLU A 41 -4.04 3.36 10.88
CA GLU A 41 -4.90 2.17 10.99
C GLU A 41 -4.24 0.90 10.43
N LEU A 42 -3.46 1.02 9.34
CA LEU A 42 -2.71 -0.10 8.78
C LEU A 42 -1.59 -0.52 9.73
N LEU A 43 -0.84 0.45 10.26
CA LEU A 43 0.26 0.19 11.20
C LEU A 43 -0.24 -0.40 12.53
N ALA A 44 -1.35 0.11 13.07
CA ALA A 44 -1.91 -0.38 14.32
C ALA A 44 -2.44 -1.82 14.21
N SER A 45 -3.01 -2.18 13.06
CA SER A 45 -3.58 -3.50 12.81
C SER A 45 -2.52 -4.55 12.46
N SER A 46 -1.53 -4.19 11.64
CA SER A 46 -0.47 -5.11 11.18
C SER A 46 0.72 -5.21 12.13
N ARG A 47 1.04 -4.12 12.84
CA ARG A 47 2.23 -3.98 13.70
C ARG A 47 3.56 -4.22 12.96
N VAL A 48 3.60 -3.92 11.67
CA VAL A 48 4.81 -4.00 10.84
C VAL A 48 5.28 -2.61 10.41
N ILE A 49 6.54 -2.52 9.99
CA ILE A 49 7.07 -1.35 9.30
C ILE A 49 6.89 -1.58 7.80
N PRO A 50 6.27 -0.66 7.05
CA PRO A 50 6.14 -0.80 5.61
C PRO A 50 7.50 -0.95 4.93
N SER A 51 7.56 -1.82 3.94
CA SER A 51 8.75 -2.07 3.13
C SER A 51 8.47 -1.80 1.66
N TRP A 52 9.51 -1.87 0.84
CA TRP A 52 9.38 -1.80 -0.61
C TRP A 52 10.06 -3.00 -1.26
N HIS A 53 9.54 -3.39 -2.42
CA HIS A 53 10.08 -4.44 -3.26
C HIS A 53 10.12 -3.98 -4.70
N ARG A 54 11.04 -4.55 -5.48
CA ARG A 54 11.15 -4.26 -6.90
C ARG A 54 9.96 -4.85 -7.65
N SER A 55 9.40 -4.11 -8.58
CA SER A 55 8.27 -4.58 -9.38
C SER A 55 8.65 -5.70 -10.35
N ASP A 56 9.91 -5.76 -10.80
CA ASP A 56 10.41 -6.82 -11.69
C ASP A 56 10.75 -8.13 -10.96
N GLU A 57 10.91 -8.08 -9.64
CA GLU A 57 11.12 -9.23 -8.76
C GLU A 57 10.17 -9.14 -7.55
N PRO A 58 8.85 -9.27 -7.79
CA PRO A 58 7.87 -9.06 -6.75
C PRO A 58 7.88 -10.20 -5.71
N PRO A 59 7.35 -9.96 -4.49
CA PRO A 59 7.32 -10.98 -3.44
C PRO A 59 6.64 -12.28 -3.88
N GLN A 60 7.20 -13.44 -3.51
CA GLN A 60 6.60 -14.76 -3.81
C GLN A 60 5.62 -15.25 -2.75
N PHE A 61 5.77 -14.80 -1.50
CA PHE A 61 4.84 -15.12 -0.41
C PHE A 61 3.78 -14.04 -0.34
N LEU A 62 2.52 -14.38 -0.67
CA LEU A 62 1.48 -13.39 -0.95
C LEU A 62 0.38 -13.34 0.13
N ALA A 63 0.16 -14.45 0.83
CA ALA A 63 -0.90 -14.57 1.83
C ALA A 63 -0.81 -13.48 2.91
N ASP A 64 -1.97 -12.87 3.20
CA ASP A 64 -2.15 -11.84 4.23
C ASP A 64 -1.26 -10.60 4.05
N ARG A 65 -0.85 -10.26 2.82
CA ARG A 65 -0.08 -9.03 2.55
C ARG A 65 -0.93 -7.94 1.94
N LEU A 66 -0.60 -6.69 2.26
CA LEU A 66 -1.04 -5.54 1.49
C LEU A 66 0.06 -5.17 0.49
N LEU A 67 -0.27 -5.18 -0.79
CA LEU A 67 0.60 -4.85 -1.90
C LEU A 67 0.09 -3.57 -2.56
N LEU A 68 0.80 -2.46 -2.36
CA LEU A 68 0.51 -1.18 -3.00
C LEU A 68 1.29 -1.13 -4.32
N VAL A 69 0.56 -1.07 -5.44
CA VAL A 69 1.14 -1.05 -6.79
C VAL A 69 0.86 0.33 -7.40
N PRO A 70 1.85 1.25 -7.35
CA PRO A 70 1.78 2.51 -8.08
C PRO A 70 1.60 2.28 -9.58
N LYS A 71 0.98 3.25 -10.25
CA LYS A 71 0.77 3.23 -11.70
C LYS A 71 2.06 2.95 -12.49
N THR A 72 3.16 3.61 -12.11
CA THR A 72 4.48 3.44 -12.76
C THR A 72 5.07 2.03 -12.59
N SER A 73 4.62 1.28 -11.57
CA SER A 73 5.06 -0.07 -11.26
C SER A 73 4.26 -1.15 -11.98
N GLU A 74 3.06 -0.85 -12.48
CA GLU A 74 2.17 -1.84 -13.11
C GLU A 74 2.81 -2.49 -14.34
N ASP A 75 3.43 -1.69 -15.19
CA ASP A 75 4.07 -2.16 -16.44
C ASP A 75 5.35 -2.99 -16.20
N TRP A 76 5.87 -2.99 -14.97
CA TRP A 76 7.06 -3.76 -14.59
C TRP A 76 6.72 -5.15 -14.05
N LEU A 77 5.46 -5.39 -13.70
CA LEU A 77 5.05 -6.65 -13.10
C LEU A 77 5.02 -7.78 -14.14
N PRO A 78 5.33 -9.02 -13.72
CA PRO A 78 5.06 -10.19 -14.55
C PRO A 78 3.58 -10.26 -14.93
N TYR A 79 3.30 -10.67 -16.17
CA TYR A 79 1.93 -10.82 -16.66
C TYR A 79 1.11 -11.77 -15.78
N GLY A 80 -0.07 -11.34 -15.36
CA GLY A 80 -0.99 -12.14 -14.53
C GLY A 80 -0.65 -12.18 -13.04
N TRP A 81 0.39 -11.47 -12.60
CA TRP A 81 0.86 -11.53 -11.21
C TRP A 81 -0.13 -10.95 -10.21
N ILE A 82 -0.86 -9.89 -10.59
CA ILE A 82 -1.88 -9.28 -9.71
C ILE A 82 -2.99 -10.29 -9.41
N GLU A 83 -3.51 -10.94 -10.44
CA GLU A 83 -4.56 -11.96 -10.31
C GLU A 83 -4.06 -13.17 -9.48
N GLU A 84 -2.81 -13.58 -9.68
CA GLU A 84 -2.18 -14.62 -8.87
C GLU A 84 -2.05 -14.20 -7.40
N ALA A 85 -1.61 -12.97 -7.11
CA ALA A 85 -1.45 -12.47 -5.76
C ALA A 85 -2.78 -12.42 -5.00
N GLU A 86 -3.82 -11.91 -5.63
CA GLU A 86 -5.17 -11.89 -5.06
C GLU A 86 -5.70 -13.31 -4.82
N ALA A 87 -5.51 -14.23 -5.77
CA ALA A 87 -5.91 -15.63 -5.63
C ALA A 87 -5.18 -16.36 -4.49
N ASN A 88 -3.97 -15.91 -4.15
CA ASN A 88 -3.17 -16.42 -3.03
C ASN A 88 -3.39 -15.66 -1.71
N GLY A 89 -4.41 -14.80 -1.64
CA GLY A 89 -4.83 -14.15 -0.39
C GLY A 89 -4.12 -12.85 -0.06
N ALA A 90 -3.42 -12.23 -1.03
CA ALA A 90 -2.96 -10.86 -0.89
C ALA A 90 -4.12 -9.87 -1.13
N THR A 91 -4.02 -8.69 -0.54
CA THR A 91 -4.77 -7.51 -0.96
C THR A 91 -3.87 -6.69 -1.87
N VAL A 92 -4.24 -6.56 -3.14
CA VAL A 92 -3.51 -5.75 -4.11
C VAL A 92 -4.28 -4.45 -4.37
N VAL A 93 -3.61 -3.32 -4.25
CA VAL A 93 -4.17 -2.00 -4.58
C VAL A 93 -3.43 -1.48 -5.81
N SER A 94 -4.06 -1.62 -6.98
CA SER A 94 -3.55 -1.20 -8.29
C SER A 94 -4.61 -0.35 -9.02
N GLY A 95 -4.20 0.34 -10.09
CA GLY A 95 -5.09 1.17 -10.91
C GLY A 95 -5.58 2.45 -10.21
N LYS A 96 -4.90 2.87 -9.12
CA LYS A 96 -5.23 4.06 -8.33
C LYS A 96 -4.11 5.08 -8.36
N ILE A 97 -4.46 6.36 -8.28
CA ILE A 97 -3.51 7.49 -8.27
C ILE A 97 -3.69 8.31 -7.01
N HIS A 98 -4.94 8.66 -6.68
CA HIS A 98 -5.25 9.53 -5.57
C HIS A 98 -5.16 8.79 -4.23
N ARG A 99 -4.61 9.50 -3.23
CA ARG A 99 -4.37 8.98 -1.88
C ARG A 99 -5.63 8.45 -1.21
N GLU A 100 -6.76 9.16 -1.35
CA GLU A 100 -8.02 8.79 -0.74
C GLU A 100 -8.52 7.43 -1.27
N GLU A 101 -8.48 7.24 -2.59
CA GLU A 101 -8.90 5.98 -3.23
C GLU A 101 -7.99 4.81 -2.83
N MET A 102 -6.66 5.03 -2.77
CA MET A 102 -5.71 4.01 -2.31
C MET A 102 -5.93 3.66 -0.84
N THR A 103 -6.16 4.67 0.00
CA THR A 103 -6.41 4.49 1.43
C THR A 103 -7.68 3.69 1.66
N GLU A 104 -8.76 4.05 0.97
CA GLU A 104 -10.02 3.33 1.07
C GLU A 104 -9.86 1.86 0.65
N ALA A 105 -9.21 1.60 -0.49
CA ALA A 105 -8.96 0.25 -0.97
C ALA A 105 -8.10 -0.57 0.02
N ALA A 106 -7.06 0.03 0.59
CA ALA A 106 -6.17 -0.63 1.56
C ALA A 106 -6.87 -0.96 2.89
N LEU A 107 -7.79 -0.11 3.34
CA LEU A 107 -8.50 -0.27 4.62
C LEU A 107 -9.75 -1.12 4.52
N LEU A 108 -10.32 -1.29 3.32
CA LEU A 108 -11.57 -2.02 3.11
C LEU A 108 -11.55 -3.45 3.72
N PRO A 109 -10.51 -4.29 3.49
CA PRO A 109 -10.47 -5.65 4.05
C PRO A 109 -10.37 -5.70 5.58
N LEU A 110 -9.79 -4.68 6.21
CA LEU A 110 -9.75 -4.57 7.67
C LEU A 110 -11.14 -4.27 8.23
N ARG A 111 -11.86 -3.34 7.58
CA ARG A 111 -13.18 -2.87 8.01
C ARG A 111 -14.30 -3.88 7.74
N SER A 112 -14.21 -4.66 6.66
CA SER A 112 -15.20 -5.70 6.33
C SER A 112 -15.29 -6.82 7.37
N VAL A 113 -14.26 -7.03 8.20
CA VAL A 113 -14.28 -8.03 9.28
C VAL A 113 -14.87 -7.48 10.58
N GLU A 114 -14.72 -6.18 10.84
CA GLU A 114 -15.24 -5.53 12.05
C GLU A 114 -16.78 -5.44 12.05
N ALA A 115 -17.43 -5.44 10.88
CA ALA A 115 -18.90 -5.38 10.76
C ALA A 115 -19.65 -6.58 11.37
N GLY A 116 -18.95 -7.68 11.69
CA GLY A 116 -19.53 -8.87 12.35
C GLY A 116 -19.27 -8.94 13.87
N ALA A 117 -18.44 -8.07 14.43
CA ALA A 117 -18.14 -8.01 15.86
C ALA A 117 -18.83 -6.79 16.48
N GLU A 118 -19.38 -6.96 17.68
CA GLU A 118 -20.14 -5.93 18.40
C GLU A 118 -19.46 -4.55 18.36
N THR A 119 -20.26 -3.52 18.09
CA THR A 119 -19.93 -2.09 17.95
C THR A 119 -18.97 -1.59 19.04
N THR A 120 -17.69 -1.82 18.84
CA THR A 120 -16.63 -1.06 19.50
C THR A 120 -16.47 0.18 18.64
N GLN A 121 -16.91 1.34 19.14
CA GLN A 121 -16.69 2.62 18.47
C GLN A 121 -15.21 2.74 18.14
N LYS A 122 -14.88 2.57 16.85
CA LYS A 122 -13.54 2.81 16.35
C LYS A 122 -13.24 4.28 16.62
N PRO A 123 -12.17 4.61 17.36
CA PRO A 123 -11.84 6.02 17.54
C PRO A 123 -11.61 6.63 16.17
N GLU A 124 -12.40 7.64 15.82
CA GLU A 124 -12.14 8.43 14.62
C GLU A 124 -10.74 9.04 14.76
N LEU A 125 -9.85 8.63 13.86
CA LEU A 125 -8.50 9.16 13.81
C LEU A 125 -8.58 10.63 13.40
N SER A 126 -7.84 11.50 14.10
CA SER A 126 -7.78 12.90 13.71
C SER A 126 -7.10 13.03 12.35
N SER A 127 -7.60 13.94 11.51
CA SER A 127 -7.02 14.25 10.20
C SER A 127 -5.55 14.65 10.30
N ASP A 128 -5.20 15.40 11.36
CA ASP A 128 -3.84 15.88 11.58
C ASP A 128 -2.88 14.72 11.88
N LEU A 129 -3.31 13.74 12.67
CA LEU A 129 -2.52 12.54 12.93
C LEU A 129 -2.30 11.74 11.65
N VAL A 130 -3.34 11.55 10.85
CA VAL A 130 -3.22 10.85 9.57
C VAL A 130 -2.26 11.60 8.63
N ALA A 131 -2.33 12.93 8.58
CA ALA A 131 -1.44 13.76 7.79
C ALA A 131 0.03 13.64 8.24
N ASP A 132 0.30 13.62 9.55
CA ASP A 132 1.66 13.44 10.10
C ASP A 132 2.25 12.08 9.70
N PHE A 133 1.46 11.01 9.74
CA PHE A 133 1.89 9.69 9.32
C PHE A 133 2.12 9.59 7.81
N HIS A 134 1.26 10.22 7.01
CA HIS A 134 1.50 10.33 5.57
C HIS A 134 2.81 11.06 5.29
N ALA A 135 3.09 12.18 5.97
CA ALA A 135 4.35 12.91 5.86
C ALA A 135 5.57 12.06 6.25
N LEU A 136 5.43 11.21 7.28
CA LEU A 136 6.48 10.25 7.64
C LEU A 136 6.76 9.26 6.51
N GLY A 137 5.73 8.76 5.82
CA GLY A 137 5.88 7.87 4.68
C GLY A 137 6.66 8.49 3.52
N PHE A 138 6.48 9.78 3.26
CA PHE A 138 7.29 10.53 2.28
C PHE A 138 8.77 10.60 2.67
N CYS A 139 9.06 10.80 3.95
CA CYS A 139 10.44 10.92 4.45
C CYS A 139 11.18 9.58 4.53
N TYR A 140 10.49 8.46 4.40
CA TYR A 140 11.06 7.12 4.50
C TYR A 140 11.58 6.56 3.17
N ILE A 141 11.34 7.29 2.06
CA ILE A 141 11.78 6.92 0.70
C ILE A 141 13.30 6.96 0.59
#